data_AF-A0A852EI85-F1
#
_entry.id   AF-A0A852EI85-F1
#
_cell.length_a   1.000
_cell.length_b   1.000
_cell.length_c   1.000
_cell.angle_alpha   90.00
_cell.angle_beta   90.00
_cell.angle_gamma   90.00
#
_symmetry.space_group_name_H-M   'P 1'
#
loop_
_entity.id
_entity.type
_entity.pdbx_description
1 polymer ?
#
loop_
_entity_poly.entity_id
_entity_poly.type
_entity_poly.pdbx_seq_one_letter_code
_entity_poly.pdbx_strand_id
1 'polypeptide(L)'
;FSDIVKGEKMLPVFDEPPNPTNVEETLQRIKDNDSRLVEVNLNNIKNIPIPTLKEFAKALETNTHVKNFSLAATRSNDPVAVALADMLRVNTKLKSLNIESNFITGVGILALVDALKDNETLTEIKIDNQRQQLGTAAEVEIAKMLEENNKILKFGYHFTQQGPRARAAAAITKNNDLVRKRRVEGD
;
A
#
# COMPACT_ATOMS: atom_id res chain seq x y z
N PHE A 1 -24.94 -45.05 -14.08
CA PHE A 1 -24.08 -43.86 -14.17
C PHE A 1 -24.92 -42.64 -13.87
N SER A 2 -24.97 -42.18 -12.62
CA SER A 2 -25.88 -41.11 -12.17
C SER A 2 -25.18 -40.11 -11.27
N ASP A 3 -23.97 -39.70 -11.64
CA ASP A 3 -23.24 -38.61 -10.97
C ASP A 3 -22.86 -37.56 -12.02
N ILE A 4 -23.86 -36.83 -12.51
CA ILE A 4 -23.62 -35.62 -13.31
C ILE A 4 -23.57 -34.45 -12.32
N VAL A 5 -22.37 -33.91 -12.13
CA VAL A 5 -22.13 -32.66 -11.39
C VAL A 5 -22.94 -31.55 -12.08
N LYS A 6 -23.96 -31.01 -11.40
CA LYS A 6 -24.71 -29.85 -11.89
C LYS A 6 -23.78 -28.64 -11.83
N GLY A 7 -23.51 -28.01 -12.98
CA GLY A 7 -22.74 -26.78 -13.05
C GLY A 7 -23.37 -25.69 -12.16
N GLU A 8 -22.53 -25.00 -11.39
CA GLU A 8 -22.98 -23.88 -10.57
C GLU A 8 -23.62 -22.81 -11.47
N LYS A 9 -24.76 -22.26 -11.02
CA LYS A 9 -25.37 -21.12 -11.70
C LYS A 9 -24.44 -19.93 -11.55
N MET A 10 -23.90 -19.44 -12.66
CA MET A 10 -23.15 -18.19 -12.71
C MET A 10 -24.00 -17.10 -12.06
N LEU A 11 -23.52 -16.57 -10.94
CA LEU A 11 -24.08 -15.35 -10.37
C LEU A 11 -23.78 -14.22 -11.37
N PRO A 12 -24.78 -13.40 -11.73
CA PRO A 12 -24.52 -12.24 -12.56
C PRO A 12 -23.51 -11.34 -11.85
N VAL A 13 -22.41 -11.03 -12.53
CA VAL A 13 -21.44 -10.04 -12.06
C VAL A 13 -22.09 -8.68 -12.29
N PHE A 14 -22.54 -8.04 -11.21
CA PHE A 14 -22.97 -6.65 -11.27
C PHE A 14 -21.73 -5.76 -11.24
N ASP A 15 -21.61 -4.87 -12.24
CA ASP A 15 -20.56 -3.86 -12.22
C ASP A 15 -20.77 -2.94 -11.01
N GLU A 16 -19.77 -2.84 -10.14
CA GLU A 16 -19.76 -1.83 -9.09
C GLU A 16 -19.77 -0.43 -9.73
N PRO A 17 -20.48 0.55 -9.12
CA PRO A 17 -20.44 1.91 -9.63
C PRO A 17 -19.00 2.45 -9.62
N PRO A 18 -18.64 3.33 -10.57
CA PRO A 18 -17.31 3.92 -10.61
C PRO A 18 -17.03 4.70 -9.32
N ASN A 19 -15.76 4.75 -8.91
CA ASN A 19 -15.34 5.51 -7.75
C ASN A 19 -15.74 7.00 -7.91
N PRO A 20 -16.53 7.58 -6.98
CA PRO A 20 -17.09 8.92 -7.13
C PRO A 20 -16.10 10.04 -6.77
N THR A 21 -14.88 9.72 -6.34
CA THR A 21 -13.91 10.70 -5.85
C THR A 21 -13.50 11.69 -6.95
N ASN A 22 -13.68 12.99 -6.69
CA ASN A 22 -13.16 14.05 -7.55
C ASN A 22 -11.66 14.22 -7.29
N VAL A 23 -10.83 13.88 -8.29
CA VAL A 23 -9.37 13.85 -8.17
C VAL A 23 -8.78 15.25 -7.91
N GLU A 24 -9.26 16.27 -8.61
CA GLU A 24 -8.75 17.64 -8.54
C GLU A 24 -9.11 18.29 -7.22
N GLU A 25 -10.38 18.18 -6.80
CA GLU A 25 -10.85 18.68 -5.51
C GLU A 25 -10.12 17.98 -4.36
N THR A 26 -9.97 16.65 -4.43
CA THR A 26 -9.28 15.89 -3.39
C THR A 26 -7.81 16.29 -3.29
N LEU A 27 -7.13 16.47 -4.41
CA LEU A 27 -5.74 16.95 -4.43
C LEU A 27 -5.65 18.35 -3.81
N GLN A 28 -6.57 19.25 -4.14
CA GLN A 28 -6.60 20.58 -3.56
C GLN A 28 -6.80 20.53 -2.05
N ARG A 29 -7.72 19.70 -1.54
CA ARG A 29 -7.95 19.52 -0.11
C ARG A 29 -6.74 18.95 0.64
N ILE A 30 -5.94 18.09 0.01
CA ILE A 30 -4.67 17.63 0.58
C ILE A 30 -3.67 18.79 0.67
N LYS A 31 -3.55 19.60 -0.39
CA LYS A 31 -2.69 20.80 -0.44
C LYS A 31 -3.10 21.84 0.60
N ASP A 32 -4.40 22.01 0.83
CA ASP A 32 -4.96 22.92 1.84
C ASP A 32 -4.88 22.34 3.27
N ASN A 33 -4.34 21.12 3.42
CA ASN A 33 -4.26 20.40 4.69
C ASN A 33 -5.61 20.31 5.42
N ASP A 34 -6.69 20.01 4.68
CA ASP A 34 -8.06 19.92 5.24
C ASP A 34 -8.11 18.87 6.36
N SER A 35 -8.39 19.33 7.59
CA SER A 35 -8.44 18.48 8.78
C SER A 35 -9.53 17.40 8.75
N ARG A 36 -10.52 17.57 7.87
CA ARG A 36 -11.62 16.61 7.67
C ARG A 36 -11.25 15.51 6.68
N LEU A 37 -10.18 15.66 5.90
CA LEU A 37 -9.76 14.67 4.92
C LEU A 37 -8.79 13.67 5.58
N VAL A 38 -9.36 12.57 6.08
CA VAL A 38 -8.62 11.51 6.77
C VAL A 38 -8.30 10.33 5.85
N GLU A 39 -9.16 10.08 4.87
CA GLU A 39 -9.06 8.98 3.93
C GLU A 39 -9.14 9.50 2.49
N VAL A 40 -8.23 9.02 1.65
CA VAL A 40 -8.14 9.35 0.23
C VAL A 40 -8.13 8.05 -0.56
N ASN A 41 -9.21 7.81 -1.31
CA ASN A 41 -9.40 6.59 -2.09
C ASN A 41 -9.55 6.92 -3.59
N LEU A 42 -8.48 6.68 -4.36
CA LEU A 42 -8.44 6.84 -5.81
C LEU A 42 -8.60 5.50 -6.56
N ASN A 43 -9.03 4.44 -5.86
CA ASN A 43 -9.07 3.10 -6.44
C ASN A 43 -9.94 3.06 -7.68
N ASN A 44 -9.48 2.33 -8.70
CA ASN A 44 -10.19 2.10 -9.97
C ASN A 44 -10.51 3.37 -10.79
N ILE A 45 -10.03 4.54 -10.40
CA ILE A 45 -10.15 5.75 -11.22
C ILE A 45 -9.15 5.64 -12.36
N LYS A 46 -9.68 5.41 -13.56
CA LYS A 46 -8.88 5.26 -14.77
C LYS A 46 -8.38 6.62 -15.26
N ASN A 47 -7.23 6.63 -15.92
CA ASN A 47 -6.67 7.78 -16.63
C ASN A 47 -6.28 8.98 -15.76
N ILE A 48 -5.97 8.80 -14.47
CA ILE A 48 -5.28 9.85 -13.70
C ILE A 48 -3.88 10.04 -14.32
N PRO A 49 -3.49 11.26 -14.72
CA PRO A 49 -2.15 11.51 -15.23
C PRO A 49 -1.08 11.16 -14.19
N ILE A 50 0.02 10.53 -14.63
CA ILE A 50 1.17 10.24 -13.76
C ILE A 50 1.68 11.50 -13.02
N PRO A 51 1.78 12.69 -13.66
CA PRO A 51 2.12 13.92 -12.95
C PRO A 51 1.18 14.23 -11.79
N THR A 52 -0.13 14.05 -11.98
CA THR A 52 -1.13 14.26 -10.92
C THR A 52 -0.93 13.31 -9.75
N LEU A 53 -0.66 12.02 -10.00
CA LEU A 53 -0.36 11.05 -8.93
C LEU A 53 0.93 11.42 -8.16
N LYS A 54 1.94 11.94 -8.86
CA LYS A 54 3.14 12.49 -8.20
C LYS A 54 2.84 13.73 -7.38
N GLU A 55 1.91 14.58 -7.82
CA GLU A 55 1.44 15.73 -7.02
C GLU A 55 0.72 15.30 -5.74
N PHE A 56 -0.05 14.20 -5.77
CA PHE A 56 -0.60 13.62 -4.54
C PHE A 56 0.50 13.24 -3.55
N ALA A 57 1.52 12.50 -4.01
CA ALA A 57 2.65 12.14 -3.17
C ALA A 57 3.36 13.39 -2.62
N LYS A 58 3.62 14.39 -3.46
CA LYS A 58 4.25 15.64 -3.04
C LYS A 58 3.43 16.42 -2.02
N ALA A 59 2.12 16.55 -2.23
CA ALA A 59 1.24 17.24 -1.30
C ALA A 59 1.12 16.51 0.05
N LEU A 60 1.20 15.18 0.02
CA LEU A 60 1.18 14.36 1.23
C LEU A 60 2.46 14.49 2.07
N GLU A 61 3.60 14.94 1.55
CA GLU A 61 4.82 15.14 2.36
C GLU A 61 4.55 16.00 3.61
N THR A 62 3.78 17.09 3.45
CA THR A 62 3.49 18.05 4.53
C THR A 62 2.08 17.90 5.11
N ASN A 63 1.24 17.02 4.56
CA ASN A 63 -0.12 16.85 5.04
C ASN A 63 -0.15 16.17 6.43
N THR A 64 -0.91 16.74 7.36
CA THR A 64 -0.94 16.26 8.75
C THR A 64 -2.13 15.38 9.13
N HIS A 65 -3.12 15.28 8.25
CA HIS A 65 -4.44 14.74 8.57
C HIS A 65 -4.74 13.41 7.89
N VAL A 66 -4.32 13.22 6.64
CA VAL A 66 -4.54 11.97 5.90
C VAL A 66 -3.85 10.82 6.63
N LYS A 67 -4.61 9.75 6.89
CA LYS A 67 -4.15 8.51 7.52
C LYS A 67 -4.16 7.34 6.54
N ASN A 68 -5.03 7.40 5.54
CA ASN A 68 -5.23 6.30 4.60
C ASN A 68 -5.15 6.86 3.18
N PHE A 69 -4.21 6.35 2.39
CA PHE A 69 -4.09 6.71 0.97
C PHE A 69 -4.08 5.44 0.11
N SER A 70 -5.01 5.39 -0.83
CA SER A 70 -5.19 4.24 -1.72
C SER A 70 -5.28 4.71 -3.16
N LEU A 71 -4.48 4.11 -4.04
CA LEU A 71 -4.45 4.35 -5.48
C LEU A 71 -4.33 3.03 -6.25
N ALA A 72 -5.05 2.01 -5.78
CA ALA A 72 -5.07 0.70 -6.40
C ALA A 72 -5.73 0.75 -7.80
N ALA A 73 -5.19 -0.01 -8.75
CA ALA A 73 -5.71 -0.07 -10.12
C ALA A 73 -5.81 1.30 -10.83
N THR A 74 -4.83 2.18 -10.62
CA THR A 74 -4.76 3.52 -11.24
C THR A 74 -3.75 3.63 -12.39
N ARG A 75 -3.11 2.50 -12.77
CA ARG A 75 -2.00 2.45 -13.73
C ARG A 75 -0.74 3.19 -13.25
N SER A 76 -0.54 3.28 -11.94
CA SER A 76 0.68 3.82 -11.34
C SER A 76 1.91 2.99 -11.72
N ASN A 77 3.08 3.62 -11.76
CA ASN A 77 4.35 3.03 -12.20
C ASN A 77 5.51 3.49 -11.31
N ASP A 78 6.75 3.07 -11.62
CA ASP A 78 7.93 3.35 -10.80
C ASP A 78 8.13 4.85 -10.47
N PRO A 79 7.95 5.82 -11.39
CA PRO A 79 7.96 7.24 -11.04
C PRO A 79 7.00 7.65 -9.93
N VAL A 80 5.80 7.05 -9.86
CA VAL A 80 4.84 7.28 -8.78
C VAL A 80 5.35 6.62 -7.49
N ALA A 81 5.87 5.39 -7.57
CA ALA A 81 6.42 4.68 -6.42
C ALA A 81 7.61 5.43 -5.79
N VAL A 82 8.50 6.01 -6.60
CA VAL A 82 9.62 6.85 -6.12
C VAL A 82 9.09 8.11 -5.43
N ALA A 83 8.11 8.80 -6.01
CA ALA A 83 7.51 9.97 -5.36
C ALA A 83 6.84 9.61 -4.02
N LEU A 84 6.20 8.44 -3.94
CA LEU A 84 5.64 7.93 -2.68
C LEU A 84 6.73 7.55 -1.68
N ALA A 85 7.86 7.01 -2.12
CA ALA A 85 9.01 6.74 -1.26
C ALA A 85 9.57 8.03 -0.67
N ASP A 86 9.76 9.06 -1.48
CA ASP A 86 10.19 10.39 -1.02
C ASP A 86 9.19 10.96 0.01
N MET A 87 7.89 10.82 -0.26
CA MET A 87 6.84 11.20 0.67
C MET A 87 6.92 10.44 2.00
N LEU A 88 7.15 9.12 1.97
CA LEU A 88 7.29 8.31 3.19
C LEU A 88 8.53 8.67 4.01
N ARG A 89 9.57 9.26 3.44
CA ARG A 89 10.72 9.74 4.23
C ARG A 89 10.40 10.98 5.06
N VAL A 90 9.40 11.75 4.65
CA VAL A 90 9.04 13.03 5.28
C VAL A 90 7.75 12.93 6.09
N ASN A 91 6.73 12.24 5.56
CA ASN A 91 5.43 12.19 6.19
C ASN A 91 5.45 11.31 7.45
N THR A 92 4.96 11.88 8.54
CA THR A 92 4.92 11.24 9.87
C THR A 92 3.50 10.93 10.34
N LYS A 93 2.52 10.91 9.42
CA LYS A 93 1.09 10.92 9.75
C LYS A 93 0.30 9.81 9.08
N LEU A 94 0.70 9.40 7.89
CA LEU A 94 0.08 8.32 7.12
C LEU A 94 0.23 7.00 7.87
N LYS A 95 -0.84 6.20 7.87
CA LYS A 95 -0.95 4.90 8.57
C LYS A 95 -1.11 3.74 7.62
N SER A 96 -1.78 3.95 6.49
CA SER A 96 -2.04 2.94 5.48
C SER A 96 -1.79 3.47 4.08
N LEU A 97 -1.03 2.71 3.29
CA LEU A 97 -0.78 2.96 1.87
C LEU A 97 -1.17 1.72 1.05
N ASN A 98 -2.04 1.89 0.07
CA ASN A 98 -2.40 0.82 -0.87
C ASN A 98 -2.09 1.22 -2.32
N ILE A 99 -1.18 0.47 -2.94
CA ILE A 99 -0.74 0.62 -4.33
C ILE A 99 -0.91 -0.69 -5.13
N GLU A 100 -1.80 -1.58 -4.70
CA GLU A 100 -2.09 -2.85 -5.36
C GLU A 100 -2.54 -2.68 -6.82
N SER A 101 -2.39 -3.73 -7.62
CA SER A 101 -2.97 -3.78 -8.97
C SER A 101 -2.46 -2.68 -9.91
N ASN A 102 -1.17 -2.34 -9.83
CA ASN A 102 -0.53 -1.30 -10.64
C ASN A 102 0.58 -1.88 -11.54
N PHE A 103 1.40 -1.01 -12.12
CA PHE A 103 2.49 -1.33 -13.06
C PHE A 103 3.86 -1.01 -12.42
N ILE A 104 3.96 -1.19 -11.11
CA ILE A 104 5.18 -0.90 -10.34
C ILE A 104 6.07 -2.14 -10.41
N THR A 105 7.33 -1.95 -10.78
CA THR A 105 8.31 -3.02 -10.88
C THR A 105 9.05 -3.22 -9.56
N GLY A 106 9.94 -4.22 -9.50
CA GLY A 106 10.84 -4.39 -8.37
C GLY A 106 11.65 -3.13 -8.04
N VAL A 107 11.98 -2.28 -9.02
CA VAL A 107 12.72 -1.02 -8.79
C VAL A 107 11.89 -0.04 -7.97
N GLY A 108 10.64 0.20 -8.35
CA GLY A 108 9.75 1.10 -7.61
C GLY A 108 9.43 0.57 -6.21
N ILE A 109 9.25 -0.75 -6.06
CA ILE A 109 9.05 -1.36 -4.74
C ILE A 109 10.29 -1.23 -3.86
N LEU A 110 11.50 -1.43 -4.39
CA LEU A 110 12.72 -1.27 -3.61
C LEU A 110 12.90 0.17 -3.11
N ALA A 111 12.49 1.17 -3.87
CA ALA A 111 12.49 2.57 -3.40
C ALA A 111 11.56 2.76 -2.17
N LEU A 112 10.35 2.19 -2.23
CA LEU A 112 9.41 2.21 -1.09
C LEU A 112 9.98 1.46 0.12
N VAL A 113 10.51 0.26 -0.09
CA VAL A 113 11.13 -0.56 0.97
C VAL A 113 12.27 0.19 1.65
N ASP A 114 13.11 0.89 0.88
CA ASP A 114 14.19 1.68 1.45
C ASP A 114 13.69 2.88 2.27
N ALA A 115 12.60 3.53 1.84
CA ALA A 115 11.95 4.59 2.63
C ALA A 115 11.32 4.07 3.93
N LEU A 116 10.83 2.83 3.93
CA LEU A 116 10.21 2.24 5.12
C LEU A 116 11.19 1.91 6.24
N LYS A 117 12.49 1.77 5.96
CA LYS A 117 13.49 1.50 7.02
C LYS A 117 13.45 2.55 8.13
N ASP A 118 13.29 3.82 7.75
CA ASP A 118 13.28 4.95 8.68
C ASP A 118 11.87 5.48 9.00
N ASN A 119 10.83 5.04 8.28
CA ASN A 119 9.47 5.52 8.54
C ASN A 119 8.91 4.91 9.83
N GLU A 120 8.64 5.77 10.82
CA GLU A 120 8.17 5.33 12.13
C GLU A 120 6.64 5.24 12.28
N THR A 121 5.88 5.61 11.24
CA THR A 121 4.47 5.96 11.37
C THR A 121 3.53 5.10 10.56
N LEU A 122 3.95 4.61 9.39
CA LEU A 122 3.17 3.72 8.54
C LEU A 122 3.05 2.34 9.21
N THR A 123 1.85 1.80 9.23
CA THR A 123 1.53 0.51 9.88
C THR A 123 1.04 -0.54 8.90
N GLU A 124 0.53 -0.11 7.74
CA GLU A 124 0.02 -0.98 6.69
C GLU A 124 0.50 -0.50 5.33
N ILE A 125 1.07 -1.43 4.56
CA ILE A 125 1.35 -1.22 3.15
C ILE A 125 0.87 -2.42 2.33
N LYS A 126 0.20 -2.16 1.21
CA LYS A 126 -0.28 -3.18 0.28
C LYS A 126 0.28 -2.91 -1.11
N ILE A 127 1.02 -3.87 -1.65
CA ILE A 127 1.77 -3.75 -2.91
C ILE A 127 1.50 -4.90 -3.87
N ASP A 128 0.58 -5.81 -3.55
CA ASP A 128 0.33 -7.03 -4.31
C ASP A 128 -0.28 -6.79 -5.71
N ASN A 129 -0.36 -7.85 -6.51
CA ASN A 129 -0.97 -7.88 -7.83
C ASN A 129 -0.38 -6.85 -8.82
N GLN A 130 0.92 -6.56 -8.73
CA GLN A 130 1.58 -5.76 -9.77
C GLN A 130 1.59 -6.51 -11.10
N ARG A 131 1.63 -5.77 -12.22
CA ARG A 131 1.66 -6.35 -13.57
C ARG A 131 2.78 -7.38 -13.77
N GLN A 132 3.91 -7.21 -13.08
CA GLN A 132 5.06 -8.11 -13.14
C GLN A 132 5.39 -8.61 -11.74
N GLN A 133 5.93 -9.83 -11.66
CA GLN A 133 6.51 -10.32 -10.41
C GLN A 133 7.72 -9.46 -10.02
N LEU A 134 7.87 -9.20 -8.71
CA LEU A 134 8.95 -8.34 -8.20
C LEU A 134 10.34 -9.00 -8.30
N GLY A 135 10.37 -10.33 -8.32
CA GLY A 135 11.60 -11.13 -8.39
C GLY A 135 12.23 -11.38 -7.03
N THR A 136 13.05 -12.44 -6.94
CA THR A 136 13.66 -12.94 -5.69
C THR A 136 14.46 -11.88 -4.94
N ALA A 137 15.22 -11.04 -5.65
CA ALA A 137 16.03 -9.99 -5.02
C ALA A 137 15.17 -8.97 -4.26
N ALA A 138 14.05 -8.55 -4.84
CA ALA A 138 13.11 -7.64 -4.19
C ALA A 138 12.47 -8.30 -2.96
N GLU A 139 12.08 -9.57 -3.05
CA GLU A 139 11.50 -10.30 -1.92
C GLU A 139 12.46 -10.42 -0.73
N VAL A 140 13.74 -10.69 -1.00
CA VAL A 140 14.77 -10.76 0.03
C VAL A 140 14.92 -9.41 0.75
N GLU A 141 14.94 -8.30 0.02
CA GLU A 141 15.07 -6.96 0.61
C GLU A 141 13.80 -6.55 1.38
N ILE A 142 12.61 -6.90 0.88
CA ILE A 142 11.35 -6.70 1.62
C ILE A 142 11.42 -7.42 2.97
N ALA A 143 11.81 -8.70 2.98
CA ALA A 143 11.89 -9.48 4.20
C ALA A 143 12.93 -8.89 5.18
N LYS A 144 14.08 -8.45 4.68
CA LYS A 144 15.11 -7.78 5.48
C LYS A 144 14.59 -6.48 6.12
N MET A 145 13.95 -5.62 5.34
CA MET A 145 13.37 -4.38 5.86
C MET A 145 12.32 -4.66 6.94
N LEU A 146 11.46 -5.65 6.76
CA LEU A 146 10.45 -6.00 7.76
C LEU A 146 11.07 -6.49 9.09
N GLU A 147 12.23 -7.13 9.04
CA GLU A 147 12.96 -7.55 10.26
C GLU A 147 13.55 -6.35 11.03
N GLU A 148 13.95 -5.30 10.30
CA GLU A 148 14.55 -4.07 10.82
C GLU A 148 13.48 -3.06 11.29
N ASN A 149 12.36 -2.94 10.57
CA ASN A 149 11.25 -2.04 10.89
C ASN A 149 10.21 -2.72 11.81
N ASN A 150 10.02 -2.16 13.01
CA ASN A 150 9.07 -2.70 14.00
C ASN A 150 7.67 -2.03 14.01
N LYS A 151 7.38 -1.18 13.02
CA LYS A 151 6.15 -0.37 12.93
C LYS A 151 5.15 -0.95 11.95
N ILE A 152 5.61 -1.60 10.89
CA ILE A 152 4.73 -2.28 9.93
C ILE A 152 4.08 -3.49 10.60
N LEU A 153 2.75 -3.47 10.65
CA LEU A 153 1.92 -4.51 11.26
C LEU A 153 1.21 -5.36 10.20
N LYS A 154 1.08 -4.85 8.98
CA LYS A 154 0.48 -5.52 7.84
C LYS A 154 1.27 -5.20 6.58
N PHE A 155 1.75 -6.24 5.91
CA PHE A 155 2.42 -6.12 4.62
C PHE A 155 1.68 -6.99 3.60
N GLY A 156 0.92 -6.36 2.71
CA GLY A 156 0.12 -7.01 1.68
C GLY A 156 0.97 -7.32 0.45
N TYR A 157 1.55 -8.51 0.42
CA TYR A 157 2.26 -9.06 -0.74
C TYR A 157 2.34 -10.59 -0.64
N HIS A 158 2.00 -11.28 -1.74
CA HIS A 158 2.22 -12.70 -1.88
C HIS A 158 3.66 -13.03 -2.28
N PHE A 159 4.48 -13.44 -1.31
CA PHE A 159 5.85 -13.92 -1.56
C PHE A 159 5.87 -15.23 -2.33
N THR A 160 6.64 -15.26 -3.41
CA THR A 160 6.89 -16.44 -4.22
C THR A 160 7.93 -17.37 -3.59
N GLN A 161 8.91 -16.82 -2.87
CA GLN A 161 9.98 -17.59 -2.24
C GLN A 161 9.67 -17.91 -0.77
N GLN A 162 9.78 -19.19 -0.40
CA GLN A 162 9.46 -19.64 0.97
C GLN A 162 10.32 -18.97 2.04
N GLY A 163 11.61 -18.74 1.77
CA GLY A 163 12.54 -18.11 2.72
C GLY A 163 12.13 -16.68 3.10
N PRO A 164 12.09 -15.73 2.16
CA PRO A 164 11.55 -14.38 2.39
C PRO A 164 10.15 -14.37 3.00
N ARG A 165 9.25 -15.25 2.55
CA ARG A 165 7.90 -15.37 3.11
C ARG A 165 7.91 -15.67 4.60
N ALA A 166 8.68 -16.68 5.03
CA ALA A 166 8.76 -17.09 6.42
C ALA A 166 9.35 -15.97 7.30
N ARG A 167 10.41 -15.30 6.81
CA ARG A 167 11.04 -14.16 7.47
C ARG A 167 10.08 -12.99 7.66
N ALA A 168 9.40 -12.59 6.58
CA ALA A 168 8.39 -11.53 6.62
C ALA A 168 7.24 -11.86 7.60
N ALA A 169 6.71 -13.09 7.57
CA ALA A 169 5.66 -13.53 8.48
C ALA A 169 6.10 -13.50 9.95
N ALA A 170 7.33 -13.94 10.26
CA ALA A 170 7.89 -13.88 11.60
C ALA A 170 8.07 -12.43 12.08
N ALA A 171 8.57 -11.54 11.21
CA ALA A 171 8.74 -10.13 11.52
C ALA A 171 7.40 -9.43 11.81
N ILE A 172 6.39 -9.65 10.97
CA ILE A 172 5.03 -9.12 11.18
C ILE A 172 4.42 -9.66 12.48
N THR A 173 4.60 -10.94 12.79
CA THR A 173 4.12 -11.55 14.04
C THR A 173 4.78 -10.88 15.25
N LYS A 174 6.11 -10.72 15.23
CA LYS A 174 6.88 -10.01 16.26
C LYS A 174 6.36 -8.58 16.46
N ASN A 175 6.12 -7.84 15.39
CA ASN A 175 5.66 -6.45 15.48
C ASN A 175 4.26 -6.35 16.11
N ASN A 176 3.34 -7.23 15.71
CA ASN A 176 2.01 -7.31 16.33
C ASN A 176 2.09 -7.68 17.82
N ASP A 177 2.98 -8.59 18.20
CA ASP A 177 3.21 -8.94 19.61
C ASP A 177 3.78 -7.79 20.43
N LEU A 178 4.69 -6.97 19.86
CA LEU A 178 5.19 -5.76 20.52
C LEU A 178 4.07 -4.76 20.81
N VAL A 179 3.14 -4.58 19.85
CA VAL A 179 1.95 -3.73 20.07
C VAL A 179 1.05 -4.33 21.15
N ARG A 180 0.84 -5.65 21.15
CA ARG A 180 0.05 -6.34 22.18
C ARG A 180 0.66 -6.16 23.57
N LYS A 181 1.97 -6.37 23.73
CA LYS A 181 2.67 -6.20 25.02
C LYS A 181 2.53 -4.76 25.54
N ARG A 182 2.75 -3.76 24.69
CA ARG A 182 2.58 -2.34 25.06
C ARG A 182 1.16 -2.00 25.54
N ARG A 183 0.14 -2.70 25.05
CA ARG A 183 -1.26 -2.52 25.51
C ARG A 183 -1.51 -3.17 26.87
N VAL A 184 -0.83 -4.28 27.17
CA VAL A 184 -1.01 -5.04 28.43
C VAL A 184 -0.15 -4.47 29.56
N GLU A 185 1.04 -3.97 29.24
CA GLU A 185 1.98 -3.35 30.20
C GLU A 185 1.70 -1.85 30.41
N GLY A 186 0.79 -1.27 29.61
CA GLY A 186 0.42 0.14 29.62
C GLY A 186 -0.84 0.48 30.43
N ASP A 187 -1.36 -0.47 31.22
CA ASP A 187 -2.43 -0.29 32.23
C ASP A 187 -1.85 -0.47 33.65
#